data_AF-A0AAP0EF68-F1
#
_entry.id   AF-A0AAP0EF68-F1
#
_cell.length_a   1.000
_cell.length_b   1.000
_cell.length_c   1.000
_cell.angle_alpha   90.00
_cell.angle_beta   90.00
_cell.angle_gamma   90.00
#
_symmetry.space_group_name_H-M   'P 1'
#
loop_
_entity.id
_entity.type
_entity.pdbx_description
1 polymer ?
#
loop_
_entity_poly.entity_id
_entity_poly.type
_entity_poly.pdbx_seq_one_letter_code
_entity_poly.pdbx_strand_id
1 'polypeptide(L)'
;MEDCNASVPEEVVLEVMHLSSNFPDYNDTFTPCKPFPSREAATVWFQMISGENKFVLVTKRSDARGVKCRGRVKLACERSGTYRRLAQRVGKGKAAKFLKKSRNDEKARTHTSTKKCGCPFQINVKENADSLWYVTVICGRHNHDTAGRLDKVEEEVEDARGED
;
A
#
# COMPACT_ATOMS: atom_id res chain seq x y z
N MET A 1 5.83 24.14 52.98
CA MET A 1 4.98 23.07 52.41
C MET A 1 4.07 23.79 51.45
N GLU A 2 4.59 24.08 50.28
CA GLU A 2 3.86 24.80 49.23
C GLU A 2 4.28 24.18 47.90
N ASP A 3 3.26 23.83 47.15
CA ASP A 3 3.25 22.71 46.23
C ASP A 3 3.92 23.02 44.90
N CYS A 4 4.71 22.06 44.41
CA CYS A 4 5.17 21.99 43.04
C CYS A 4 4.02 21.56 42.13
N ASN A 5 3.10 22.49 41.83
CA ASN A 5 2.14 22.31 40.74
C ASN A 5 2.63 23.10 39.51
N ALA A 6 3.63 22.55 38.83
CA ALA A 6 3.97 22.98 37.48
C ALA A 6 2.85 22.48 36.55
N SER A 7 1.80 23.29 36.44
CA SER A 7 0.75 23.10 35.45
C SER A 7 1.40 23.18 34.08
N VAL A 8 1.61 22.02 33.46
CA VAL A 8 2.15 21.92 32.11
C VAL A 8 1.16 22.65 31.19
N PRO A 9 1.62 23.62 30.37
CA PRO A 9 0.71 24.36 29.51
C PRO A 9 -0.03 23.42 28.55
N GLU A 10 -1.31 23.67 28.34
CA GLU A 10 -2.22 22.86 27.50
C GLU A 10 -1.73 22.74 26.04
N GLU A 11 -0.93 23.72 25.58
CA GLU A 11 -0.31 23.74 24.26
C GLU A 11 0.77 22.64 24.09
N VAL A 12 1.50 22.30 25.15
CA VAL A 12 2.53 21.24 25.10
C VAL A 12 1.89 19.87 24.94
N VAL A 13 0.68 19.68 25.48
CA VAL A 13 -0.08 18.43 25.42
C VAL A 13 -0.62 18.16 24.01
N LEU A 14 -0.87 19.19 23.20
CA LEU A 14 -1.27 19.04 21.79
C LEU A 14 -0.08 18.78 20.86
N GLU A 15 1.13 19.23 21.24
CA GLU A 15 2.34 19.01 20.46
C GLU A 15 2.88 17.57 20.58
N VAL A 16 2.68 16.90 21.73
CA VAL A 16 3.04 15.47 21.90
C VAL A 16 2.05 14.47 21.32
N MET A 17 0.83 14.88 20.94
CA MET A 17 -0.20 13.98 20.38
C MET A 17 -0.10 13.84 18.84
N HIS A 18 0.65 14.71 18.16
CA HIS A 18 0.77 14.71 16.69
C HIS A 18 1.98 13.92 16.15
N LEU A 19 2.80 13.33 17.02
CA LEU A 19 4.03 12.62 16.63
C LEU A 19 3.87 11.12 16.36
N SER A 20 2.65 10.60 16.15
CA SER A 20 2.44 9.15 15.94
C SER A 20 1.89 8.72 14.59
N SER A 21 1.79 9.60 13.58
CA SER A 21 1.52 9.16 12.20
C SER A 21 1.94 10.22 11.18
N ASN A 22 3.24 10.36 10.89
CA ASN A 22 3.79 11.27 9.86
C ASN A 22 3.37 10.93 8.42
N PHE A 23 2.40 10.04 8.22
CA PHE A 23 1.93 9.63 6.90
C PHE A 23 0.55 10.23 6.61
N PRO A 24 0.36 10.83 5.41
CA PRO A 24 -0.93 11.35 4.99
C PRO A 24 -2.02 10.28 5.03
N ASP A 25 -3.24 10.71 5.35
CA ASP A 25 -4.46 9.90 5.24
C ASP A 25 -5.18 10.24 3.93
N TYR A 26 -5.35 9.26 3.05
CA TYR A 26 -5.97 9.45 1.75
C TYR A 26 -7.43 8.98 1.71
N ASN A 27 -8.07 8.78 2.88
CA ASN A 27 -9.44 8.26 2.94
C ASN A 27 -10.42 9.07 2.07
N ASP A 28 -10.35 10.39 2.14
CA ASP A 28 -11.25 11.27 1.39
C ASP A 28 -10.88 11.31 -0.10
N THR A 29 -9.59 11.29 -0.43
CA THR A 29 -9.08 11.25 -1.81
C THR A 29 -9.59 10.01 -2.56
N PHE A 30 -9.71 8.87 -1.86
CA PHE A 30 -10.18 7.61 -2.44
C PHE A 30 -11.68 7.36 -2.26
N THR A 31 -12.44 8.38 -1.84
CA THR A 31 -13.90 8.32 -1.71
C THR A 31 -14.56 9.11 -2.85
N PRO A 32 -14.85 8.47 -4.01
CA PRO A 32 -15.47 9.16 -5.13
C PRO A 32 -16.92 9.54 -4.80
N CYS A 33 -17.37 10.70 -5.30
CA CYS A 33 -18.74 11.16 -5.11
C CYS A 33 -19.78 10.31 -5.87
N LYS A 34 -19.36 9.53 -6.86
CA LYS A 34 -20.24 8.73 -7.73
C LYS A 34 -19.68 7.31 -7.91
N PRO A 35 -20.54 6.28 -8.06
CA PRO A 35 -20.09 4.93 -8.36
C PRO A 35 -19.56 4.83 -9.80
N PHE A 36 -18.72 3.83 -10.06
CA PHE A 36 -18.16 3.59 -11.39
C PHE A 36 -19.05 2.69 -12.24
N PRO A 37 -19.06 2.88 -13.58
CA PRO A 37 -19.84 2.04 -14.49
C PRO A 37 -19.22 0.65 -14.71
N SER A 38 -17.92 0.48 -14.45
CA SER A 38 -17.22 -0.79 -14.63
C SER A 38 -16.06 -0.95 -13.65
N ARG A 39 -15.57 -2.19 -13.55
CA ARG A 39 -14.36 -2.52 -12.81
C ARG A 39 -13.15 -1.78 -13.35
N GLU A 40 -13.03 -1.72 -14.67
CA GLU A 40 -11.91 -1.14 -15.38
C GLU A 40 -11.88 0.38 -15.17
N ALA A 41 -13.05 1.05 -15.25
CA ALA A 41 -13.18 2.47 -14.96
C ALA A 41 -12.74 2.81 -13.54
N ALA A 42 -13.15 1.99 -12.55
CA ALA A 42 -12.68 2.15 -11.18
C ALA A 42 -11.16 1.98 -11.08
N THR A 43 -10.61 0.95 -11.74
CA THR A 43 -9.16 0.64 -11.69
C THR A 43 -8.31 1.75 -12.30
N VAL A 44 -8.72 2.31 -13.44
CA VAL A 44 -8.04 3.45 -14.09
C VAL A 44 -8.05 4.66 -13.17
N TRP A 45 -9.19 4.97 -12.56
CA TRP A 45 -9.29 6.08 -11.61
C TRP A 45 -8.35 5.91 -10.41
N PHE A 46 -8.32 4.71 -9.81
CA PHE A 46 -7.39 4.41 -8.71
C PHE A 46 -5.93 4.57 -9.10
N GLN A 47 -5.55 4.11 -10.29
CA GLN A 47 -4.18 4.25 -10.81
C GLN A 47 -3.80 5.72 -10.99
N MET A 48 -4.70 6.53 -11.56
CA MET A 48 -4.50 7.97 -11.74
C MET A 48 -4.26 8.68 -10.40
N ILE A 49 -5.18 8.53 -9.45
CA ILE A 49 -5.07 9.14 -8.11
C ILE A 49 -3.80 8.65 -7.39
N SER A 50 -3.49 7.35 -7.48
CA SER A 50 -2.27 6.83 -6.84
C SER A 50 -0.99 7.38 -7.46
N GLY A 51 -0.97 7.62 -8.77
CA GLY A 51 0.13 8.23 -9.49
C GLY A 51 0.40 9.67 -9.07
N GLU A 52 -0.66 10.46 -8.91
CA GLU A 52 -0.58 11.83 -8.37
C GLU A 52 -0.01 11.86 -6.95
N ASN A 53 -0.37 10.85 -6.15
CA ASN A 53 0.10 10.70 -4.77
C ASN A 53 1.40 9.88 -4.64
N LYS A 54 2.06 9.60 -5.77
CA LYS A 54 3.38 8.95 -5.89
C LYS A 54 3.50 7.52 -5.37
N PHE A 55 2.40 6.79 -5.15
CA PHE A 55 2.46 5.37 -4.74
C PHE A 55 1.72 4.43 -5.69
N VAL A 56 2.03 3.15 -5.61
CA VAL A 56 1.45 2.13 -6.52
C VAL A 56 0.38 1.31 -5.80
N LEU A 57 -0.77 1.15 -6.45
CA LEU A 57 -1.82 0.22 -6.04
C LEU A 57 -1.73 -1.09 -6.83
N VAL A 58 -1.86 -2.21 -6.11
CA VAL A 58 -1.86 -3.56 -6.68
C VAL A 58 -3.18 -4.27 -6.39
N THR A 59 -3.61 -5.12 -7.30
CA THR A 59 -4.78 -5.99 -7.09
C THR A 59 -4.39 -7.13 -6.14
N LYS A 60 -4.90 -7.06 -4.90
CA LYS A 60 -4.69 -8.11 -3.88
C LYS A 60 -5.60 -9.31 -4.12
N ARG A 61 -6.83 -9.05 -4.54
CA ARG A 61 -7.83 -10.07 -4.88
C ARG A 61 -8.82 -9.49 -5.87
N SER A 62 -9.20 -10.27 -6.86
CA SER A 62 -10.30 -9.94 -7.77
C SER A 62 -11.17 -11.16 -7.92
N ASP A 63 -12.47 -11.01 -7.66
CA ASP A 63 -13.48 -12.01 -7.91
C ASP A 63 -14.38 -11.48 -9.04
N ALA A 64 -14.52 -12.25 -10.12
CA ALA A 64 -15.42 -11.91 -11.21
C ALA A 64 -16.89 -12.08 -10.77
N ARG A 65 -17.80 -11.42 -11.49
CA ARG A 65 -19.23 -11.69 -11.34
C ARG A 65 -19.50 -13.15 -11.71
N GLY A 66 -20.18 -13.87 -10.82
CA GLY A 66 -20.68 -15.22 -11.06
C GLY A 66 -22.19 -15.29 -10.82
N VAL A 67 -22.77 -16.48 -11.00
CA VAL A 67 -24.22 -16.70 -10.89
C VAL A 67 -24.78 -16.32 -9.51
N LYS A 68 -24.02 -16.57 -8.44
CA LYS A 68 -24.42 -16.30 -7.04
C LYS A 68 -23.56 -15.25 -6.33
N CYS A 69 -22.59 -14.65 -7.03
CA CYS A 69 -21.64 -13.71 -6.43
C CYS A 69 -21.46 -12.47 -7.31
N ARG A 70 -21.44 -11.30 -6.65
CA ARG A 70 -21.15 -10.02 -7.30
C ARG A 70 -19.65 -9.84 -7.47
N GLY A 71 -19.27 -9.09 -8.51
CA GLY A 71 -17.89 -8.72 -8.74
C GLY A 71 -17.29 -7.96 -7.56
N ARG A 72 -16.01 -8.23 -7.26
CA ARG A 72 -15.26 -7.54 -6.21
C ARG A 72 -13.82 -7.40 -6.60
N VAL A 73 -13.25 -6.23 -6.33
CA VAL A 73 -11.81 -6.00 -6.42
C VAL A 73 -11.31 -5.44 -5.09
N LYS A 74 -10.25 -6.04 -4.54
CA LYS A 74 -9.49 -5.48 -3.43
C LYS A 74 -8.16 -4.96 -3.96
N LEU A 75 -7.96 -3.66 -3.82
CA LEU A 75 -6.71 -2.99 -4.10
C LEU A 75 -5.97 -2.75 -2.78
N ALA A 76 -4.65 -2.81 -2.82
CA ALA A 76 -3.80 -2.51 -1.68
C ALA A 76 -2.54 -1.79 -2.14
N CYS A 77 -1.84 -1.12 -1.24
CA CYS A 77 -0.51 -0.59 -1.56
C CYS A 77 0.42 -1.71 -2.04
N GLU A 78 1.29 -1.42 -3.00
CA GLU A 78 2.33 -2.35 -3.44
C GLU A 78 3.13 -2.90 -2.27
N ARG A 79 3.45 -2.10 -1.24
CA ARG A 79 4.22 -2.58 -0.08
C ARG A 79 3.40 -3.33 0.97
N SER A 80 2.12 -3.61 0.69
CA SER A 80 1.23 -4.34 1.60
C SER A 80 1.62 -5.82 1.77
N GLY A 81 1.30 -6.35 2.96
CA GLY A 81 1.51 -7.76 3.31
C GLY A 81 2.96 -8.14 3.55
N THR A 82 3.25 -9.44 3.47
CA THR A 82 4.56 -10.04 3.71
C THR A 82 4.97 -10.92 2.53
N TYR A 83 6.27 -11.15 2.36
CA TYR A 83 6.74 -12.11 1.35
C TYR A 83 6.26 -13.51 1.69
N ARG A 84 5.53 -14.14 0.76
CA ARG A 84 5.20 -15.56 0.86
C ARG A 84 6.48 -16.38 0.77
N ARG A 85 6.79 -17.13 1.83
CA ARG A 85 7.91 -18.09 1.83
C ARG A 85 7.65 -19.15 0.74
N LEU A 86 8.68 -19.68 0.11
CA LEU A 86 8.56 -20.67 -0.97
C LEU A 86 7.77 -21.93 -0.52
N ALA A 87 7.92 -22.31 0.76
CA ALA A 87 7.13 -23.37 1.41
C ALA A 87 5.62 -23.07 1.56
N GLN A 88 5.18 -21.82 1.39
CA GLN A 88 3.76 -21.43 1.35
C GLN A 88 3.21 -21.42 -0.08
N ARG A 89 4.06 -21.41 -1.11
CA ARG A 89 3.68 -21.47 -2.53
C ARG A 89 3.47 -22.92 -2.99
N VAL A 90 4.33 -23.82 -2.51
CA VAL A 90 4.13 -25.26 -2.66
C VAL A 90 3.09 -25.65 -1.61
N GLY A 91 1.91 -26.11 -2.02
CA GLY A 91 0.84 -26.51 -1.11
C GLY A 91 1.31 -27.52 -0.04
N LYS A 92 0.45 -27.83 0.94
CA LYS A 92 0.73 -28.82 2.00
C LYS A 92 0.92 -30.22 1.38
N GLY A 93 2.12 -30.49 0.89
CA GLY A 93 2.54 -31.74 0.28
C GLY A 93 3.99 -32.07 0.66
N LYS A 94 4.43 -33.30 0.37
CA LYS A 94 5.75 -33.84 0.77
C LYS A 94 6.93 -32.93 0.33
N ALA A 95 6.78 -32.18 -0.76
CA ALA A 95 7.75 -31.20 -1.26
C ALA A 95 8.04 -30.03 -0.29
N ALA A 96 7.07 -29.61 0.54
CA ALA A 96 7.27 -28.53 1.51
C ALA A 96 8.16 -28.91 2.71
N LYS A 97 8.41 -30.22 2.94
CA LYS A 97 9.35 -30.70 3.97
C LYS A 97 10.81 -30.62 3.52
N PHE A 98 11.09 -30.91 2.25
CA PHE A 98 12.47 -30.91 1.72
C PHE A 98 13.09 -29.52 1.61
N LEU A 99 12.25 -28.48 1.55
CA LEU A 99 12.68 -27.09 1.40
C LEU A 99 12.95 -26.38 2.75
N LYS A 100 12.78 -27.05 3.90
CA LYS A 100 13.03 -26.45 5.21
C LYS A 100 14.53 -26.31 5.57
N LYS A 101 15.46 -26.71 4.69
CA LYS A 101 16.88 -26.89 5.04
C LYS A 101 17.85 -25.75 4.65
N SER A 102 17.45 -24.68 3.95
CA SER A 102 18.33 -23.50 3.82
C SER A 102 17.87 -22.37 4.74
N ARG A 103 18.37 -22.35 5.98
CA ARG A 103 18.28 -21.19 6.89
C ARG A 103 19.16 -20.01 6.46
N ASN A 104 19.57 -19.96 5.19
CA ASN A 104 20.47 -18.95 4.64
C ASN A 104 19.98 -18.45 3.27
N ASP A 105 18.69 -18.11 3.18
CA ASP A 105 18.05 -17.55 1.97
C ASP A 105 17.64 -16.07 2.17
N GLU A 106 18.05 -15.47 3.30
CA GLU A 106 17.85 -14.03 3.57
C GLU A 106 18.72 -13.17 2.63
N LYS A 107 19.90 -13.69 2.23
CA LYS A 107 20.90 -12.97 1.41
C LYS A 107 20.78 -13.20 -0.10
N ALA A 108 19.94 -14.12 -0.56
CA ALA A 108 19.82 -14.48 -1.98
C ALA A 108 18.68 -13.74 -2.72
N ARG A 109 18.07 -12.73 -2.10
CA ARG A 109 17.04 -11.92 -2.75
C ARG A 109 17.68 -10.69 -3.37
N THR A 110 17.78 -10.72 -4.68
CA THR A 110 18.13 -9.58 -5.53
C THR A 110 17.41 -8.33 -5.03
N HIS A 111 18.18 -7.29 -4.74
CA HIS A 111 17.79 -6.06 -4.03
C HIS A 111 16.96 -5.10 -4.92
N THR A 112 16.19 -5.63 -5.88
CA THR A 112 15.54 -4.89 -6.97
C THR A 112 14.03 -4.68 -6.77
N SER A 113 13.45 -5.09 -5.65
CA SER A 113 12.04 -4.86 -5.29
C SER A 113 11.92 -4.08 -3.98
N THR A 114 11.00 -3.11 -3.92
CA THR A 114 10.63 -2.43 -2.68
C THR A 114 10.14 -3.46 -1.65
N LYS A 115 10.80 -3.52 -0.49
CA LYS A 115 10.50 -4.51 0.55
C LYS A 115 9.06 -4.33 1.03
N LYS A 116 8.25 -5.39 1.02
CA LYS A 116 6.92 -5.41 1.67
C LYS A 116 7.08 -5.06 3.15
N CYS A 117 6.31 -4.11 3.66
CA CYS A 117 6.37 -3.63 5.05
C CYS A 117 5.04 -3.81 5.81
N GLY A 118 4.11 -4.59 5.24
CA GLY A 118 2.82 -4.79 5.88
C GLY A 118 1.91 -3.56 5.82
N CYS A 119 2.09 -2.67 4.84
CA CYS A 119 1.29 -1.45 4.68
C CYS A 119 -0.22 -1.75 4.79
N PRO A 120 -0.95 -1.04 5.68
CA PRO A 120 -2.36 -1.31 5.93
C PRO A 120 -3.28 -0.74 4.85
N PHE A 121 -2.77 0.19 4.02
CA PHE A 121 -3.54 0.84 2.96
C PHE A 121 -4.28 -0.18 2.08
N GLN A 122 -5.60 -0.08 2.06
CA GLN A 122 -6.45 -1.02 1.34
C GLN A 122 -7.78 -0.38 0.94
N ILE A 123 -8.21 -0.69 -0.28
CA ILE A 123 -9.48 -0.25 -0.85
C ILE A 123 -10.23 -1.49 -1.34
N ASN A 124 -11.54 -1.48 -1.16
CA ASN A 124 -12.42 -2.54 -1.64
C ASN A 124 -13.50 -1.95 -2.54
N VAL A 125 -13.55 -2.45 -3.77
CA VAL A 125 -14.53 -2.08 -4.80
C VAL A 125 -15.50 -3.25 -4.95
N LYS A 126 -16.79 -2.99 -4.85
CA LYS A 126 -17.84 -4.02 -4.98
C LYS A 126 -18.85 -3.60 -6.02
N GLU A 127 -19.24 -4.55 -6.84
CA GLU A 127 -20.35 -4.42 -7.77
C GLU A 127 -21.69 -4.57 -7.04
N ASN A 128 -22.68 -3.74 -7.38
CA ASN A 128 -24.03 -3.78 -6.83
C ASN A 128 -25.01 -4.59 -7.73
N ALA A 129 -26.30 -4.45 -7.44
CA ALA A 129 -27.37 -5.04 -8.24
C ALA A 129 -27.37 -4.57 -9.70
N ASP A 130 -27.24 -3.26 -9.89
CA ASP A 130 -27.32 -2.50 -11.14
C ASP A 130 -26.00 -2.48 -11.94
N SER A 131 -25.06 -3.36 -11.59
CA SER A 131 -23.72 -3.44 -12.20
C SER A 131 -22.86 -2.18 -12.00
N LEU A 132 -23.23 -1.32 -11.05
CA LEU A 132 -22.43 -0.19 -10.60
C LEU A 132 -21.42 -0.62 -9.54
N TRP A 133 -20.25 0.02 -9.54
CA TRP A 133 -19.13 -0.31 -8.68
C TRP A 133 -18.92 0.75 -7.61
N TYR A 134 -19.08 0.35 -6.35
CA TYR A 134 -18.94 1.20 -5.17
C TYR A 134 -17.61 0.99 -4.48
N VAL A 135 -17.03 2.09 -4.01
CA VAL A 135 -15.75 2.10 -3.29
C VAL A 135 -16.00 2.11 -1.80
N THR A 136 -15.22 1.31 -1.08
CA THR A 136 -15.07 1.38 0.37
C THR A 136 -13.59 1.42 0.67
N VAL A 137 -13.11 2.54 1.18
CA VAL A 137 -11.75 2.62 1.73
C VAL A 137 -11.74 1.85 3.04
N ILE A 138 -10.87 0.84 3.14
CA ILE A 138 -10.72 0.04 4.36
C ILE A 138 -9.69 0.71 5.28
N CYS A 139 -8.61 1.22 4.69
CA CYS A 139 -7.62 2.03 5.37
C CYS A 139 -6.97 2.98 4.36
N GLY A 140 -7.01 4.28 4.63
CA GLY A 140 -6.43 5.34 3.80
C GLY A 140 -4.98 5.70 4.18
N ARG A 141 -4.40 5.06 5.19
CA ARG A 141 -3.07 5.41 5.72
C ARG A 141 -1.98 4.46 5.24
N HIS A 142 -0.80 5.03 5.04
CA HIS A 142 0.44 4.29 4.84
C HIS A 142 1.23 4.20 6.15
N ASN A 143 2.09 3.19 6.27
CA ASN A 143 3.07 3.08 7.35
C ASN A 143 4.51 3.24 6.83
N HIS A 144 4.65 3.87 5.67
CA HIS A 144 5.91 4.09 4.98
C HIS A 144 5.79 5.28 4.01
N ASP A 145 6.93 5.83 3.60
CA ASP A 145 6.96 6.89 2.60
C ASP A 145 6.39 6.42 1.26
N THR A 146 5.50 7.25 0.70
CA THR A 146 4.81 6.95 -0.56
C THR A 146 5.71 7.17 -1.78
N ALA A 147 6.72 8.05 -1.71
CA ALA A 147 7.56 8.53 -2.84
C ALA A 147 8.52 7.51 -3.52
N GLY A 148 8.28 6.20 -3.42
CA GLY A 148 9.31 5.18 -3.68
C GLY A 148 9.69 4.87 -5.14
N ARG A 149 9.46 5.72 -6.15
CA ARG A 149 9.72 5.32 -7.56
C ARG A 149 10.15 6.41 -8.54
N LEU A 150 9.87 7.68 -8.31
CA LEU A 150 10.03 8.70 -9.36
C LEU A 150 11.38 9.43 -9.35
N ASP A 151 12.17 9.29 -8.29
CA ASP A 151 13.38 10.11 -8.09
C ASP A 151 14.66 9.47 -8.67
N LYS A 152 14.59 8.62 -9.70
CA LYS A 152 15.77 7.88 -10.22
C LYS A 152 16.02 7.99 -11.73
N VAL A 153 15.56 9.06 -12.38
CA VAL A 153 15.79 9.25 -13.83
C VAL A 153 16.50 10.55 -14.21
N GLU A 154 16.86 11.40 -13.25
CA GLU A 154 17.46 12.71 -13.56
C GLU A 154 18.95 12.85 -13.20
N GLU A 155 19.63 11.80 -12.73
CA GLU A 155 21.03 11.86 -12.27
C GLU A 155 22.00 10.99 -13.12
N GLU A 156 21.86 10.96 -14.45
CA GLU A 156 22.86 10.29 -15.33
C GLU A 156 23.21 11.10 -16.60
N VAL A 157 22.93 12.42 -16.69
CA VAL A 157 23.15 13.18 -17.93
C VAL A 157 24.08 14.40 -17.85
N GLU A 158 24.77 14.66 -16.73
CA GLU A 158 25.69 15.82 -16.60
C GLU A 158 27.17 15.48 -16.32
N ASP A 159 27.63 14.24 -16.53
CA ASP A 159 29.06 13.87 -16.40
C ASP A 159 29.79 13.63 -17.74
N ALA A 160 29.45 14.41 -18.77
CA ALA A 160 30.27 14.52 -19.98
C ALA A 160 30.74 15.98 -20.19
N ARG A 161 31.49 16.50 -19.21
CA ARG A 161 32.33 17.68 -19.42
C ARG A 161 33.54 17.28 -20.26
N GLY A 162 33.90 18.15 -21.19
CA GLY A 162 35.03 17.96 -22.08
C GLY A 162 36.40 17.92 -21.39
N GLU A 163 37.31 17.29 -22.12
CA GLU A 163 38.77 17.34 -22.21
C GLU A 163 39.00 16.79 -23.64
N ASP A 164 39.60 17.44 -24.64
CA ASP A 164 40.67 18.44 -24.79
C ASP A 164 40.40 19.27 -26.06
#